data_AF-A0A7S2KCV4-F1
#
_entry.id   AF-A0A7S2KCV4-F1
#
_cell.length_a   1.000
_cell.length_b   1.000
_cell.length_c   1.000
_cell.angle_alpha   90.00
_cell.angle_beta   90.00
_cell.angle_gamma   90.00
#
_symmetry.space_group_name_H-M   'P 1'
#
loop_
_entity.id
_entity.type
_entity.pdbx_description
1 polymer ?
#
loop_
_entity_poly.entity_id
_entity_poly.type
_entity_poly.pdbx_seq_one_letter_code
_entity_poly.pdbx_strand_id
1 'polypeptide(L)'
;WDLCRWVKHLRLKHCSFHRTSARRTSLRSIRMNVATNAVATITGALTNDKVEVRFYFRTVAGIYAGLFFGTLLFSGIVTKTLSDFSPSTDKILLYYGKMNPCVLFDHYPAKVVGLIGMGMFVLTSVAWSTMLTFRMYIEGRVVPFLWTSVVVSVMTLLDLNFINIFTTDLYASATETRRLHAHDMEDYTLTVDDMNLIKVHSAYYCAFVVANFWLFLHLLHIQKNRIAKWSVSAKVKFGLLITVGAYGMIMHITAMLLTVAHERRQKDLVTDKAMEATFHGMALKLSEKTKTAMWGWIVILVMRFLMPSGSGVQASFKASKVKGDHGLVMPSWLVGRTLRLIAVVLAAGGLLDPEFEESEHAKMFKLASSLRHKPFAYFTAPAFFGTVALGAAGFGLTVIAKRLETGKFSVGLMLSAIVMSFAHLGSMTIAIRQQSFTWVFLALLVLGYVAWVMQLSLMDSQGKPIVAGVYCAAGVGVLAANHWLGHWSLDYVFLLWLCLYNLVVPEGPGMYMTVEKLEGEDDNHAYDSLEEVS
;
A
#
# COMPACT_ATOMS: atom_id res chain seq x y z
N TRP A 1 24.95 27.99 -26.35
CA TRP A 1 26.32 27.68 -25.92
C TRP A 1 26.22 26.75 -24.73
N ASP A 2 26.23 25.43 -24.81
CA ASP A 2 26.51 24.50 -25.91
C ASP A 2 25.61 23.26 -25.74
N LEU A 3 24.63 23.12 -26.64
CA LEU A 3 23.80 21.93 -26.81
C LEU A 3 24.20 21.16 -28.10
N CYS A 4 25.43 21.33 -28.57
CA CYS A 4 25.89 20.88 -29.90
C CYS A 4 27.03 19.85 -29.90
N ARG A 5 27.37 19.19 -28.78
CA ARG A 5 28.52 18.25 -28.73
C ARG A 5 28.21 16.75 -28.73
N TRP A 6 26.95 16.32 -28.84
CA TRP A 6 26.63 14.88 -28.70
C TRP A 6 26.26 14.12 -30.00
N VAL A 7 26.30 14.77 -31.17
CA VAL A 7 25.81 14.15 -32.43
C VAL A 7 26.92 13.59 -33.35
N LYS A 8 28.20 13.59 -32.96
CA LYS A 8 29.31 13.30 -33.89
C LYS A 8 30.00 11.93 -33.80
N HIS A 9 29.36 10.89 -33.26
CA HIS A 9 29.94 9.53 -33.22
C HIS A 9 28.98 8.42 -33.72
N LEU A 10 28.50 8.57 -34.95
CA LEU A 10 27.95 7.47 -35.74
C LEU A 10 28.66 7.44 -37.09
N ARG A 11 29.79 6.70 -37.16
CA ARG A 11 30.42 6.32 -38.41
C ARG A 11 29.82 5.01 -38.90
N LEU A 12 29.34 5.08 -40.14
CA LEU A 12 28.95 4.01 -41.04
C LEU A 12 29.96 2.85 -41.07
N LYS A 13 29.46 1.62 -41.02
CA LYS A 13 30.04 0.49 -41.75
C LYS A 13 28.96 -0.19 -42.58
N HIS A 14 29.12 -0.09 -43.89
CA HIS A 14 28.45 -0.92 -44.89
C HIS A 14 28.88 -2.39 -44.75
N CYS A 15 27.92 -3.31 -44.90
CA CYS A 15 28.17 -4.63 -45.47
C CYS A 15 26.92 -5.09 -46.27
N SER A 16 27.17 -5.25 -47.57
CA SER A 16 26.50 -5.99 -48.65
C SER A 16 25.20 -6.75 -48.41
N PHE A 17 24.25 -6.47 -49.31
CA PHE A 17 23.10 -7.30 -49.67
C PHE A 17 23.54 -8.60 -50.36
N HIS A 18 23.09 -9.75 -49.86
CA HIS A 18 22.90 -10.96 -50.67
C HIS A 18 21.50 -11.54 -50.41
N ARG A 19 20.73 -11.70 -51.48
CA ARG A 19 19.42 -12.36 -51.55
C ARG A 19 19.59 -13.88 -51.37
N THR A 20 18.81 -14.51 -50.51
CA THR A 20 18.25 -15.87 -50.72
C THR A 20 17.00 -16.10 -49.85
N SER A 21 15.86 -16.24 -50.55
CA SER A 21 14.77 -17.23 -50.38
C SER A 21 14.43 -17.86 -49.01
N ALA A 22 13.18 -17.61 -48.58
CA ALA A 22 12.20 -18.52 -47.95
C ALA A 22 12.55 -19.38 -46.72
N ARG A 23 11.94 -19.07 -45.56
CA ARG A 23 11.05 -19.97 -44.76
C ARG A 23 10.76 -19.42 -43.35
N ARG A 24 9.53 -19.70 -42.88
CA ARG A 24 9.00 -19.63 -41.51
C ARG A 24 8.92 -18.24 -40.86
N THR A 25 7.71 -17.71 -40.84
CA THR A 25 7.21 -16.71 -39.89
C THR A 25 7.36 -17.22 -38.45
N SER A 26 8.50 -16.96 -37.81
CA SER A 26 8.60 -16.97 -36.35
C SER A 26 8.07 -15.63 -35.82
N LEU A 27 7.05 -15.69 -34.96
CA LEU A 27 6.60 -14.56 -34.14
C LEU A 27 7.79 -13.99 -33.36
N ARG A 28 8.35 -12.88 -33.85
CA ARG A 28 9.36 -12.09 -33.15
C ARG A 28 8.72 -11.47 -31.91
N SER A 29 9.18 -11.88 -30.73
CA SER A 29 9.03 -11.08 -29.53
C SER A 29 9.76 -9.76 -29.75
N ILE A 30 9.01 -8.66 -29.77
CA ILE A 30 9.60 -7.32 -29.71
C ILE A 30 10.02 -7.09 -28.26
N ARG A 31 11.30 -7.33 -27.96
CA ARG A 31 11.93 -6.84 -26.73
C ARG A 31 12.41 -5.42 -26.97
N MET A 32 11.61 -4.44 -26.55
CA MET A 32 12.14 -3.10 -26.25
C MET A 32 12.81 -3.16 -24.88
N ASN A 33 14.14 -3.23 -24.90
CA ASN A 33 14.99 -3.04 -23.74
C ASN A 33 15.00 -1.56 -23.36
N VAL A 34 15.03 -1.28 -22.05
CA VAL A 34 15.09 0.04 -21.39
C VAL A 34 13.73 0.70 -21.12
N ALA A 35 12.90 0.06 -20.28
CA ALA A 35 11.83 0.66 -19.43
C ALA A 35 10.91 -0.39 -18.76
N THR A 36 11.09 -1.68 -19.04
CA THR A 36 10.13 -2.76 -18.75
C THR A 36 10.28 -3.47 -17.39
N ASN A 37 11.20 -3.06 -16.51
CA ASN A 37 11.41 -3.77 -15.23
C ASN A 37 10.39 -3.42 -14.13
N ALA A 38 9.48 -2.47 -14.36
CA ALA A 38 8.48 -2.01 -13.39
C ALA A 38 7.07 -2.53 -13.63
N VAL A 39 6.84 -3.30 -14.70
CA VAL A 39 5.56 -3.97 -14.93
C VAL A 39 5.71 -5.38 -14.36
N ALA A 40 4.78 -5.81 -13.51
CA ALA A 40 4.58 -7.23 -13.27
C ALA A 40 4.34 -7.87 -14.64
N THR A 41 5.38 -8.43 -15.25
CA THR A 41 5.23 -9.01 -16.57
C THR A 41 4.34 -10.23 -16.39
N ILE A 42 3.07 -10.13 -16.80
CA ILE A 42 2.26 -11.30 -17.13
C ILE A 42 2.85 -11.88 -18.43
N THR A 43 4.11 -12.32 -18.37
CA THR A 43 4.70 -13.25 -19.33
C THR A 43 4.27 -14.64 -18.91
N GLY A 44 2.97 -14.89 -18.99
CA GLY A 44 2.48 -16.25 -18.99
C GLY A 44 2.74 -16.82 -20.38
N ALA A 45 3.32 -18.01 -20.46
CA ALA A 45 3.05 -18.87 -21.60
C ALA A 45 1.54 -19.17 -21.55
N LEU A 46 0.76 -18.34 -22.23
CA LEU A 46 -0.70 -18.41 -22.24
C LEU A 46 -1.11 -19.62 -23.06
N THR A 47 -1.19 -20.77 -22.41
CA THR A 47 -1.99 -21.89 -22.91
C THR A 47 -3.44 -21.66 -22.46
N ASN A 48 -4.41 -22.26 -23.14
CA ASN A 48 -5.81 -22.07 -22.78
C ASN A 48 -6.11 -22.53 -21.33
N ASP A 49 -5.27 -23.41 -20.77
CA ASP A 49 -5.57 -24.15 -19.54
C ASP A 49 -4.78 -23.66 -18.31
N LYS A 50 -3.87 -22.69 -18.47
CA LYS A 50 -2.99 -22.20 -17.39
C LYS A 50 -2.75 -20.69 -17.48
N VAL A 51 -2.84 -20.00 -16.34
CA VAL A 51 -2.38 -18.62 -16.17
C VAL A 51 -1.19 -18.60 -15.21
N GLU A 52 -0.07 -18.04 -15.64
CA GLU A 52 1.12 -17.85 -14.82
C GLU A 52 1.33 -16.37 -14.51
N VAL A 53 1.55 -16.06 -13.24
CA VAL A 53 1.90 -14.72 -12.77
C VAL A 53 3.24 -14.78 -12.06
N ARG A 54 4.23 -14.05 -12.56
CA ARG A 54 5.58 -14.01 -12.03
C ARG A 54 5.81 -12.70 -11.30
N PHE A 55 6.19 -12.79 -10.03
CA PHE A 55 6.52 -11.65 -9.20
C PHE A 55 7.97 -11.73 -8.76
N TYR A 56 8.76 -10.72 -9.12
CA TYR A 56 10.15 -10.59 -8.69
C TYR A 56 10.27 -9.62 -7.52
N PHE A 57 11.01 -9.99 -6.47
CA PHE A 57 11.14 -9.18 -5.27
C PHE A 57 11.65 -7.76 -5.55
N ARG A 58 12.65 -7.63 -6.44
CA ARG A 58 13.22 -6.32 -6.80
C ARG A 58 12.28 -5.45 -7.62
N THR A 59 11.42 -6.04 -8.45
CA THR A 59 10.41 -5.28 -9.21
C THR A 59 9.40 -4.67 -8.27
N VAL A 60 8.86 -5.47 -7.34
CA VAL A 60 7.88 -4.98 -6.36
C VAL A 60 8.54 -3.99 -5.38
N ALA A 61 9.80 -4.19 -5.01
CA ALA A 61 10.58 -3.21 -4.24
C ALA A 61 10.76 -1.87 -4.98
N GLY A 62 10.97 -1.92 -6.30
CA GLY A 62 11.03 -0.75 -7.16
C GLY A 62 9.72 0.03 -7.20
N ILE A 63 8.59 -0.67 -7.35
CA ILE A 63 7.25 -0.07 -7.30
C ILE A 63 7.01 0.56 -5.92
N TYR A 64 7.35 -0.14 -4.84
CA TYR A 64 7.24 0.35 -3.47
C TYR A 64 8.03 1.64 -3.25
N ALA A 65 9.31 1.67 -3.65
CA ALA A 65 10.13 2.87 -3.55
C ALA A 65 9.60 4.01 -4.44
N GLY A 66 9.19 3.70 -5.67
CA GLY A 66 8.62 4.67 -6.60
C GLY A 66 7.33 5.31 -6.08
N LEU A 67 6.44 4.52 -5.47
CA LEU A 67 5.22 5.01 -4.83
C LEU A 67 5.53 5.91 -3.64
N PHE A 68 6.52 5.55 -2.81
CA PHE A 68 6.93 6.39 -1.68
C PHE A 68 7.45 7.76 -2.14
N PHE A 69 8.47 7.77 -3.01
CA PHE A 69 9.07 9.02 -3.49
C PHE A 69 8.10 9.83 -4.34
N GLY A 70 7.30 9.17 -5.18
CA GLY A 70 6.25 9.80 -5.95
C GLY A 70 5.23 10.47 -5.04
N THR A 71 4.75 9.77 -4.02
CA THR A 71 3.79 10.34 -3.05
C THR A 71 4.38 11.52 -2.30
N LEU A 72 5.61 11.44 -1.81
CA LEU A 72 6.26 12.57 -1.13
C LEU A 72 6.45 13.76 -2.07
N LEU A 73 6.84 13.51 -3.33
CA LEU A 73 7.03 14.57 -4.32
C LEU A 73 5.70 15.25 -4.65
N PHE A 74 4.67 14.49 -5.02
CA PHE A 74 3.37 15.04 -5.40
C PHE A 74 2.68 15.72 -4.22
N SER A 75 2.67 15.09 -3.04
CA SER A 75 2.09 15.68 -1.84
C SER A 75 2.89 16.92 -1.41
N GLY A 76 4.21 16.90 -1.53
CA GLY A 76 5.06 18.05 -1.26
C GLY A 76 4.79 19.22 -2.20
N ILE A 77 4.60 18.97 -3.50
CA ILE A 77 4.17 19.99 -4.46
C ILE A 77 2.84 20.58 -4.01
N VAL A 78 1.82 19.74 -3.78
CA VAL A 78 0.47 20.19 -3.37
C VAL A 78 0.52 20.95 -2.05
N THR A 79 1.33 20.52 -1.09
CA THR A 79 1.54 21.22 0.18
C THR A 79 2.09 22.63 -0.06
N LYS A 80 3.08 22.78 -0.94
CA LYS A 80 3.72 24.08 -1.20
C LYS A 80 2.92 25.00 -2.12
N THR A 81 2.02 24.48 -2.96
CA THR A 81 1.36 25.27 -4.00
C THR A 81 -0.14 25.43 -3.80
N LEU A 82 -0.82 24.49 -3.15
CA LEU A 82 -2.28 24.42 -3.07
C LEU A 82 -2.84 24.35 -1.64
N SER A 83 -1.98 24.20 -0.62
CA SER A 83 -2.40 24.15 0.79
C SER A 83 -2.06 25.43 1.53
N ASP A 84 -2.69 25.65 2.68
CA ASP A 84 -2.42 26.77 3.59
C ASP A 84 -1.15 26.59 4.44
N PHE A 85 -0.21 25.77 3.97
CA PHE A 85 1.05 25.52 4.67
C PHE A 85 1.82 26.83 4.91
N SER A 86 2.12 27.12 6.18
CA SER A 86 3.10 28.13 6.59
C SER A 86 4.08 27.55 7.62
N PRO A 87 5.40 27.78 7.49
CA PRO A 87 6.37 27.33 8.48
C PRO A 87 6.13 27.87 9.90
N SER A 88 5.51 29.05 10.04
CA SER A 88 5.24 29.69 11.33
C SER A 88 4.02 29.12 12.06
N THR A 89 3.15 28.39 11.36
CA THR A 89 1.90 27.84 11.92
C THR A 89 1.83 26.32 11.85
N ASP A 90 2.75 25.67 11.12
CA ASP A 90 2.81 24.22 11.00
C ASP A 90 3.15 23.56 12.35
N LYS A 91 2.22 22.76 12.85
CA LYS A 91 2.31 22.13 14.17
C LYS A 91 3.50 21.20 14.30
N ILE A 92 3.84 20.48 13.23
CA ILE A 92 4.97 19.54 13.19
C ILE A 92 6.30 20.28 13.21
N LEU A 93 6.45 21.33 12.41
CA LEU A 93 7.64 22.20 12.38
C LEU A 93 7.82 22.92 13.72
N LEU A 94 6.73 23.43 14.33
CA LEU A 94 6.78 24.07 15.63
C LEU A 94 7.15 23.09 16.75
N TYR A 95 6.63 21.86 16.70
CA TYR A 95 6.89 20.85 17.73
C TYR A 95 8.31 20.28 17.63
N TYR A 96 8.75 19.90 16.42
CA TYR A 96 10.08 19.31 16.20
C TYR A 96 11.19 20.35 15.97
N GLY A 97 10.83 21.61 15.71
CA GLY A 97 11.77 22.68 15.35
C GLY A 97 12.46 22.50 13.99
N LYS A 98 12.06 21.50 13.19
CA LYS A 98 12.73 21.10 11.94
C LYS A 98 11.78 20.35 11.01
N MET A 99 12.19 20.23 9.74
CA MET A 99 11.44 19.48 8.72
C MET A 99 11.31 18.00 9.09
N ASN A 100 10.06 17.52 9.09
CA ASN A 100 9.67 16.13 9.23
C ASN A 100 8.89 15.73 7.96
N PRO A 101 9.12 14.54 7.37
CA PRO A 101 8.43 14.11 6.15
C PRO A 101 6.90 14.21 6.19
N CYS A 102 6.27 14.10 7.37
CA CYS A 102 4.81 14.18 7.50
C CYS A 102 4.24 15.54 7.07
N VAL A 103 5.03 16.62 7.21
CA VAL A 103 4.67 17.97 6.75
C VAL A 103 4.27 17.97 5.27
N LEU A 104 4.85 17.07 4.46
CA LEU A 104 4.59 17.00 3.03
C LEU A 104 3.20 16.45 2.67
N PHE A 105 2.44 15.92 3.63
CA PHE A 105 1.12 15.35 3.37
C PHE A 105 0.10 15.53 4.50
N ASP A 106 0.36 16.36 5.51
CA ASP A 106 -0.60 16.56 6.60
C ASP A 106 -1.61 17.70 6.33
N HIS A 107 -1.29 18.62 5.40
CA HIS A 107 -2.15 19.76 5.04
C HIS A 107 -3.17 19.41 3.98
N TYR A 108 -4.39 19.94 4.07
CA TYR A 108 -5.39 19.82 3.01
C TYR A 108 -5.06 20.77 1.84
N PRO A 109 -5.16 20.36 0.55
CA PRO A 109 -5.62 19.06 0.04
C PRO A 109 -4.51 18.01 -0.13
N ALA A 110 -3.25 18.31 0.20
CA ALA A 110 -2.12 17.37 0.09
C ALA A 110 -2.35 16.06 0.86
N LYS A 111 -3.10 16.11 1.96
CA LYS A 111 -3.52 14.95 2.76
C LYS A 111 -4.31 13.91 1.99
N VAL A 112 -5.13 14.32 1.02
CA VAL A 112 -5.87 13.40 0.15
C VAL A 112 -4.90 12.64 -0.76
N VAL A 113 -3.95 13.37 -1.36
CA VAL A 113 -2.90 12.80 -2.21
C VAL A 113 -2.00 11.86 -1.40
N GLY A 114 -1.62 12.29 -0.20
CA GLY A 114 -0.86 11.52 0.76
C GLY A 114 -1.55 10.23 1.14
N LEU A 115 -2.84 10.27 1.49
CA LEU A 115 -3.62 9.09 1.87
C LEU A 115 -3.70 8.07 0.73
N ILE A 116 -4.02 8.51 -0.49
CA ILE A 116 -4.13 7.61 -1.65
C ILE A 116 -2.75 7.03 -2.00
N GLY A 117 -1.73 7.88 -2.07
CA GLY A 117 -0.36 7.50 -2.42
C GLY A 117 0.28 6.57 -1.38
N MET A 118 0.19 6.92 -0.10
CA MET A 118 0.67 6.08 1.00
C MET A 118 -0.15 4.80 1.13
N GLY A 119 -1.46 4.85 0.83
CA GLY A 119 -2.31 3.66 0.75
C GLY A 119 -1.81 2.66 -0.30
N MET A 120 -1.52 3.12 -1.53
CA MET A 120 -0.92 2.26 -2.57
C MET A 120 0.45 1.72 -2.17
N PHE A 121 1.27 2.56 -1.53
CA PHE A 121 2.57 2.18 -0.98
C PHE A 121 2.44 1.05 0.06
N VAL A 122 1.52 1.17 1.02
CA VAL A 122 1.24 0.12 2.01
C VAL A 122 0.72 -1.15 1.34
N LEU A 123 -0.21 -1.06 0.39
CA LEU A 123 -0.71 -2.25 -0.33
C LEU A 123 0.41 -2.99 -1.07
N THR A 124 1.36 -2.25 -1.65
CA THR A 124 2.54 -2.83 -2.29
C THR A 124 3.47 -3.50 -1.28
N SER A 125 3.58 -2.92 -0.08
CA SER A 125 4.30 -3.48 1.07
C SER A 125 3.72 -4.83 1.51
N VAL A 126 2.39 -4.92 1.63
CA VAL A 126 1.65 -6.14 1.97
C VAL A 126 1.83 -7.20 0.88
N ALA A 127 1.75 -6.80 -0.40
CA ALA A 127 2.00 -7.70 -1.52
C ALA A 127 3.43 -8.27 -1.50
N TRP A 128 4.44 -7.42 -1.28
CA TRP A 128 5.84 -7.84 -1.16
C TRP A 128 6.04 -8.84 -0.02
N SER A 129 5.43 -8.55 1.14
CA SER A 129 5.54 -9.41 2.32
C SER A 129 4.82 -10.74 2.14
N THR A 130 3.70 -10.74 1.42
CA THR A 130 2.99 -11.97 1.00
C THR A 130 3.87 -12.84 0.10
N MET A 131 4.59 -12.24 -0.85
CA MET A 131 5.57 -12.97 -1.67
C MET A 131 6.67 -13.62 -0.82
N LEU A 132 7.16 -12.92 0.21
CA LEU A 132 8.17 -13.46 1.12
C LEU A 132 7.63 -14.68 1.88
N THR A 133 6.40 -14.61 2.38
CA THR A 133 5.74 -15.73 3.04
C THR A 133 5.58 -16.93 2.10
N PHE A 134 5.11 -16.70 0.86
CA PHE A 134 5.03 -17.78 -0.14
C PHE A 134 6.39 -18.37 -0.45
N ARG A 135 7.43 -17.55 -0.58
CA ARG A 135 8.79 -18.03 -0.82
C ARG A 135 9.27 -18.98 0.29
N MET A 136 9.08 -18.61 1.54
CA MET A 136 9.47 -19.44 2.69
C MET A 136 8.62 -20.71 2.81
N TYR A 137 7.33 -20.64 2.46
CA TYR A 137 6.45 -21.81 2.40
C TYR A 137 6.96 -22.85 1.39
N ILE A 138 7.31 -22.41 0.18
CA ILE A 138 7.79 -23.28 -0.92
C ILE A 138 9.15 -23.90 -0.58
N GLU A 139 10.00 -23.19 0.17
CA GLU A 139 11.28 -23.72 0.64
C GLU A 139 11.13 -24.87 1.65
N GLY A 140 9.90 -25.15 2.13
CA GLY A 140 9.57 -26.37 2.88
C GLY A 140 10.11 -26.41 4.32
N ARG A 141 10.72 -25.32 4.80
CA ARG A 141 11.30 -25.25 6.16
C ARG A 141 10.32 -24.63 7.15
N VAL A 142 9.76 -25.46 8.03
CA VAL A 142 8.70 -25.07 8.97
C VAL A 142 9.12 -23.91 9.88
N VAL A 143 10.28 -23.99 10.54
CA VAL A 143 10.72 -22.96 11.50
C VAL A 143 10.95 -21.60 10.83
N PRO A 144 11.74 -21.49 9.74
CA PRO A 144 11.87 -20.24 8.97
C PRO A 144 10.53 -19.69 8.45
N PHE A 145 9.63 -20.57 8.00
CA PHE A 145 8.30 -20.18 7.56
C PHE A 145 7.49 -19.55 8.71
N LEU A 146 7.37 -20.23 9.85
CA LEU A 146 6.63 -19.73 11.02
C LEU A 146 7.19 -18.39 11.51
N TRP A 147 8.52 -18.27 11.61
CA TRP A 147 9.15 -17.02 12.02
C TRP A 147 8.89 -15.88 11.02
N THR A 148 8.99 -16.18 9.72
CA THR A 148 8.65 -15.21 8.67
C THR A 148 7.19 -14.78 8.75
N SER A 149 6.27 -15.72 8.98
CA SER A 149 4.85 -15.42 9.15
C SER A 149 4.59 -14.48 10.32
N VAL A 150 5.27 -14.65 11.46
CA VAL A 150 5.18 -13.74 12.61
C VAL A 150 5.66 -12.33 12.23
N VAL A 151 6.86 -12.23 11.66
CA VAL A 151 7.45 -10.92 11.27
C VAL A 151 6.56 -10.21 10.25
N VAL A 152 6.12 -10.91 9.20
CA VAL A 152 5.25 -10.38 8.15
C VAL A 152 3.87 -10.00 8.71
N SER A 153 3.32 -10.76 9.65
CA SER A 153 1.99 -10.45 10.23
C SER A 153 2.03 -9.19 11.09
N VAL A 154 3.04 -9.05 11.96
CA VAL A 154 3.20 -7.82 12.76
C VAL A 154 3.47 -6.63 11.86
N MET A 155 4.32 -6.80 10.85
CA MET A 155 4.58 -5.75 9.88
C MET A 155 3.34 -5.35 9.08
N THR A 156 2.54 -6.31 8.61
CA THR A 156 1.27 -6.05 7.92
C THR A 156 0.29 -5.30 8.83
N LEU A 157 0.17 -5.71 10.09
CA LEU A 157 -0.69 -5.04 11.06
C LEU A 157 -0.27 -3.57 11.26
N LEU A 158 1.03 -3.30 11.42
CA LEU A 158 1.55 -1.95 11.64
C LEU A 158 1.48 -1.08 10.38
N ASP A 159 1.69 -1.67 9.20
CA ASP A 159 1.48 -1.01 7.91
C ASP A 159 -0.01 -0.64 7.71
N LEU A 160 -0.95 -1.51 8.05
CA LEU A 160 -2.38 -1.18 7.99
C LEU A 160 -2.77 -0.09 9.01
N ASN A 161 -2.20 -0.13 10.21
CA ASN A 161 -2.38 0.91 11.23
C ASN A 161 -1.76 2.25 10.84
N PHE A 162 -0.85 2.29 9.87
CA PHE A 162 -0.26 3.54 9.38
C PHE A 162 -1.32 4.51 8.85
N ILE A 163 -2.47 4.02 8.36
CA ILE A 163 -3.58 4.88 7.94
C ILE A 163 -4.06 5.83 9.04
N ASN A 164 -3.85 5.47 10.31
CA ASN A 164 -4.26 6.29 11.45
C ASN A 164 -3.49 7.61 11.54
N ILE A 165 -2.35 7.75 10.84
CA ILE A 165 -1.67 9.03 10.66
C ILE A 165 -2.62 10.06 10.02
N PHE A 166 -3.45 9.63 9.06
CA PHE A 166 -4.42 10.50 8.39
C PHE A 166 -5.69 10.74 9.22
N THR A 167 -6.15 9.72 9.97
CA THR A 167 -7.26 9.87 10.92
C THR A 167 -6.91 10.83 12.06
N THR A 168 -5.62 10.90 12.42
CA THR A 168 -5.08 11.80 13.44
C THR A 168 -4.92 13.19 12.84
N ASP A 169 -6.05 13.86 12.61
CA ASP A 169 -6.06 15.13 11.92
C ASP A 169 -5.50 16.29 12.75
N LEU A 170 -4.23 16.65 12.48
CA LEU A 170 -3.51 17.72 13.16
C LEU A 170 -4.13 19.11 12.94
N TYR A 171 -4.85 19.31 11.83
CA TYR A 171 -5.31 20.63 11.37
C TYR A 171 -6.84 20.73 11.28
N ALA A 172 -7.56 19.98 12.13
CA ALA A 172 -9.02 19.85 12.13
C ALA A 172 -9.80 21.17 12.25
N SER A 173 -9.22 22.22 12.85
CA SER A 173 -9.87 23.51 13.10
C SER A 173 -9.65 24.56 12.00
N ALA A 174 -8.80 24.29 11.00
CA ALA A 174 -8.47 25.28 9.96
C ALA A 174 -9.63 25.60 9.01
N THR A 175 -10.76 24.88 9.09
CA THR A 175 -11.89 25.00 8.15
C THR A 175 -12.87 26.13 8.41
N GLU A 176 -12.86 26.82 9.56
CA GLU A 176 -13.83 27.90 9.78
C GLU A 176 -13.40 29.24 9.18
N THR A 177 -12.10 29.53 9.09
CA THR A 177 -11.61 30.77 8.48
C THR A 177 -10.16 30.64 8.03
N ARG A 178 -9.92 30.42 6.73
CA ARG A 178 -8.91 31.17 5.96
C ARG A 178 -8.88 30.73 4.51
N ARG A 179 -8.93 31.73 3.63
CA ARG A 179 -8.67 31.59 2.20
C ARG A 179 -7.16 31.47 1.99
N LEU A 180 -6.78 30.68 0.98
CA LEU A 180 -5.54 30.55 0.18
C LEU A 180 -4.37 31.57 0.27
N HIS A 181 -4.43 32.65 1.03
CA HIS A 181 -3.39 33.67 1.20
C HIS A 181 -3.38 34.27 2.61
N ALA A 182 -3.34 33.44 3.65
CA ALA A 182 -3.16 33.93 5.02
C ALA A 182 -1.67 34.09 5.37
N HIS A 183 -1.02 35.09 4.78
CA HIS A 183 0.34 35.48 5.17
C HIS A 183 0.42 36.21 6.51
N ASP A 184 -0.73 36.58 7.12
CA ASP A 184 -0.82 37.37 8.35
C ASP A 184 -1.41 36.55 9.52
N MET A 185 -0.79 35.42 9.84
CA MET A 185 -0.98 34.72 11.12
C MET A 185 0.17 35.10 12.05
N GLU A 186 -0.14 35.75 13.17
CA GLU A 186 0.79 35.88 14.31
C GLU A 186 1.30 34.50 14.75
N ASP A 187 2.48 34.48 15.38
CA ASP A 187 3.17 33.27 15.84
C ASP A 187 2.21 32.31 16.60
N TYR A 188 1.91 31.16 15.99
CA TYR A 188 1.02 30.16 16.59
C TYR A 188 1.74 29.43 17.73
N THR A 189 1.11 29.40 18.91
CA THR A 189 1.65 28.67 20.07
C THR A 189 0.92 27.33 20.22
N LEU A 190 1.68 26.25 20.31
CA LEU A 190 1.15 24.89 20.50
C LEU A 190 0.47 24.74 21.87
N THR A 191 -0.77 24.29 21.88
CA THR A 191 -1.47 23.90 23.11
C THR A 191 -1.05 22.51 23.58
N VAL A 192 -1.42 22.13 24.81
CA VAL A 192 -1.19 20.76 25.33
C VAL A 192 -1.90 19.72 24.48
N ASP A 193 -3.12 20.01 24.02
CA ASP A 193 -3.88 19.11 23.17
C ASP A 193 -3.23 18.93 21.80
N ASP A 194 -2.66 20.00 21.22
CA ASP A 194 -1.88 19.91 19.99
C ASP A 194 -0.67 19.00 20.18
N MET A 195 0.06 19.15 21.28
CA MET A 195 1.22 18.31 21.59
C MET A 195 0.82 16.84 21.75
N ASN A 196 -0.27 16.55 22.46
CA ASN A 196 -0.78 15.18 22.63
C ASN A 196 -1.19 14.56 21.29
N LEU A 197 -1.84 15.34 20.42
CA LEU A 197 -2.24 14.87 19.11
C LEU A 197 -1.03 14.57 18.20
N ILE A 198 -0.01 15.44 18.23
CA ILE A 198 1.26 15.22 17.53
C ILE A 198 1.94 13.95 18.04
N LYS A 199 1.93 13.69 19.35
CA LYS A 199 2.49 12.46 19.92
C LYS A 199 1.81 11.21 19.38
N VAL A 200 0.48 11.17 19.34
CA VAL A 200 -0.28 10.05 18.78
C VAL A 200 0.04 9.87 17.29
N HIS A 201 0.04 10.95 16.53
CA HIS A 201 0.40 10.96 15.11
C HIS A 201 1.80 10.37 14.87
N SER A 202 2.78 10.80 15.65
CA SER A 202 4.15 10.34 15.58
C SER A 202 4.33 8.90 16.05
N ALA A 203 3.51 8.42 16.99
CA ALA A 203 3.55 7.03 17.44
C ALA A 203 3.23 6.04 16.31
N TYR A 204 2.23 6.34 15.46
CA TYR A 204 1.93 5.50 14.29
C TYR A 204 3.07 5.47 13.28
N TYR A 205 3.73 6.62 13.04
CA TYR A 205 4.93 6.67 12.21
C TYR A 205 6.09 5.86 12.83
N CYS A 206 6.35 6.00 14.12
CA CYS A 206 7.38 5.21 14.82
C CYS A 206 7.10 3.71 14.73
N ALA A 207 5.85 3.29 14.93
CA ALA A 207 5.45 1.89 14.82
C ALA A 207 5.72 1.34 13.41
N PHE A 208 5.36 2.10 12.36
CA PHE A 208 5.67 1.76 10.97
C PHE A 208 7.18 1.59 10.73
N VAL A 209 8.01 2.53 11.22
CA VAL A 209 9.47 2.48 11.07
C VAL A 209 10.06 1.26 11.79
N VAL A 210 9.64 1.01 13.04
CA VAL A 210 10.10 -0.15 13.84
C VAL A 210 9.73 -1.47 13.17
N ALA A 211 8.50 -1.58 12.63
CA ALA A 211 8.05 -2.77 11.90
C ALA A 211 8.95 -3.08 10.70
N ASN A 212 9.26 -2.05 9.92
CA ASN A 212 10.12 -2.18 8.74
C ASN A 212 11.58 -2.47 9.13
N PHE A 213 12.07 -1.92 10.24
CA PHE A 213 13.39 -2.27 10.77
C PHE A 213 13.46 -3.73 11.21
N TRP A 214 12.40 -4.25 11.84
CA TRP A 214 12.37 -5.66 12.21
C TRP A 214 12.37 -6.57 10.98
N LEU A 215 11.59 -6.23 9.95
CA LEU A 215 11.64 -6.91 8.66
C LEU A 215 13.05 -6.85 8.04
N PHE A 216 13.75 -5.72 8.10
CA PHE A 216 15.14 -5.60 7.65
C PHE A 216 16.06 -6.62 8.32
N LEU A 217 16.02 -6.70 9.65
CA LEU A 217 16.86 -7.65 10.41
C LEU A 217 16.55 -9.09 10.02
N HIS A 218 15.28 -9.41 9.79
CA HIS A 218 14.86 -10.73 9.31
C HIS A 218 15.40 -11.02 7.89
N LEU A 219 15.39 -10.04 6.98
CA LEU A 219 15.97 -10.21 5.65
C LEU A 219 17.48 -10.42 5.68
N LEU A 220 18.21 -9.72 6.55
CA LEU A 220 19.62 -9.99 6.77
C LEU A 220 19.85 -11.42 7.24
N HIS A 221 19.01 -11.92 8.15
CA HIS A 221 19.08 -13.28 8.63
C HIS A 221 18.86 -14.30 7.52
N ILE A 222 17.80 -14.14 6.71
CA ILE A 222 17.51 -15.02 5.56
C ILE A 222 18.67 -14.99 4.54
N GLN A 223 19.26 -13.82 4.30
CA GLN A 223 20.31 -13.64 3.30
C GLN A 223 21.73 -13.87 3.83
N LYS A 224 21.91 -14.28 5.10
CA LYS A 224 23.22 -14.33 5.78
C LYS A 224 24.27 -15.15 5.03
N ASN A 225 23.89 -16.32 4.53
CA ASN A 225 24.79 -17.24 3.84
C ASN A 225 25.21 -16.68 2.47
N ARG A 226 24.30 -16.00 1.77
CA ARG A 226 24.61 -15.32 0.52
C ARG A 226 25.57 -14.16 0.74
N ILE A 227 25.31 -13.35 1.76
CA ILE A 227 26.21 -12.25 2.15
C ILE A 227 27.60 -12.81 2.53
N ALA A 228 27.66 -13.98 3.17
CA ALA A 228 28.91 -14.65 3.50
C ALA A 228 29.74 -15.06 2.26
N LYS A 229 29.13 -15.25 1.10
CA LYS A 229 29.81 -15.55 -0.17
C LYS A 229 30.30 -14.32 -0.93
N TRP A 230 29.91 -13.11 -0.52
CA TRP A 230 30.35 -11.88 -1.18
C TRP A 230 31.85 -11.63 -1.00
N SER A 231 32.45 -10.94 -1.98
CA SER A 231 33.82 -10.47 -1.87
C SER A 231 34.00 -9.58 -0.64
N VAL A 232 35.21 -9.57 -0.07
CA VAL A 232 35.52 -8.72 1.10
C VAL A 232 35.17 -7.26 0.82
N SER A 233 35.49 -6.75 -0.38
CA SER A 233 35.14 -5.38 -0.77
C SER A 233 33.62 -5.14 -0.75
N ALA A 234 32.82 -6.08 -1.27
CA ALA A 234 31.36 -5.95 -1.26
C ALA A 234 30.80 -6.01 0.16
N LYS A 235 31.31 -6.91 1.01
CA LYS A 235 30.93 -7.00 2.44
C LYS A 235 31.25 -5.71 3.19
N VAL A 236 32.42 -5.12 2.98
CA VAL A 236 32.82 -3.85 3.62
C VAL A 236 31.91 -2.71 3.17
N LYS A 237 31.68 -2.56 1.85
CA LYS A 237 30.78 -1.52 1.32
C LYS A 237 29.35 -1.68 1.83
N PHE A 238 28.86 -2.92 1.86
CA PHE A 238 27.54 -3.24 2.38
C PHE A 238 27.44 -2.98 3.89
N GLY A 239 28.42 -3.46 4.66
CA GLY A 239 28.49 -3.25 6.10
C GLY A 239 28.53 -1.76 6.45
N LEU A 240 29.27 -0.94 5.69
CA LEU A 240 29.27 0.51 5.85
C LEU A 240 27.88 1.10 5.57
N LEU A 241 27.25 0.73 4.45
CA LEU A 241 25.91 1.20 4.09
C LEU A 241 24.87 0.84 5.16
N ILE A 242 24.90 -0.39 5.65
CA ILE A 242 24.00 -0.85 6.71
C ILE A 242 24.30 -0.14 8.03
N THR A 243 25.56 0.03 8.40
CA THR A 243 25.93 0.72 9.66
C THR A 243 25.46 2.17 9.63
N VAL A 244 25.71 2.88 8.52
CA VAL A 244 25.24 4.27 8.35
C VAL A 244 23.72 4.33 8.33
N GLY A 245 23.06 3.43 7.60
CA GLY A 245 21.60 3.36 7.54
C GLY A 245 20.95 3.04 8.88
N ALA A 246 21.48 2.06 9.61
CA ALA A 246 21.02 1.68 10.94
C ALA A 246 21.26 2.81 11.94
N TYR A 247 22.43 3.45 11.93
CA TYR A 247 22.70 4.65 12.73
C TYR A 247 21.66 5.75 12.46
N GLY A 248 21.41 6.07 11.18
CA GLY A 248 20.42 7.06 10.78
C GLY A 248 19.03 6.74 11.30
N MET A 249 18.59 5.50 11.12
CA MET A 249 17.28 5.06 11.55
C MET A 249 17.15 5.04 13.07
N ILE A 250 18.11 4.45 13.79
CA ILE A 250 18.10 4.38 15.25
C ILE A 250 18.09 5.79 15.83
N MET A 251 18.92 6.69 15.33
CA MET A 251 18.94 8.08 15.79
C MET A 251 17.63 8.81 15.47
N HIS A 252 17.02 8.54 14.31
CA HIS A 252 15.73 9.12 13.95
C HIS A 252 14.60 8.64 14.89
N ILE A 253 14.48 7.32 15.09
CA ILE A 253 13.49 6.71 16.00
C ILE A 253 13.74 7.21 17.43
N THR A 254 14.99 7.18 17.90
CA THR A 254 15.35 7.63 19.26
C THR A 254 14.93 9.08 19.46
N ALA A 255 15.28 9.98 18.53
CA ALA A 255 14.87 11.36 18.62
C ALA A 255 13.34 11.52 18.65
N MET A 256 12.61 10.77 17.83
CA MET A 256 11.14 10.81 17.86
C MET A 256 10.58 10.29 19.18
N LEU A 257 11.00 9.12 19.65
CA LEU A 257 10.54 8.53 20.92
C LEU A 257 10.84 9.43 22.11
N LEU A 258 12.04 10.01 22.17
CA LEU A 258 12.40 10.95 23.21
C LEU A 258 11.57 12.22 23.14
N THR A 259 11.29 12.75 21.94
CA THR A 259 10.41 13.92 21.80
C THR A 259 8.96 13.58 22.18
N VAL A 260 8.49 12.36 21.91
CA VAL A 260 7.14 11.90 22.28
C VAL A 260 7.01 11.69 23.80
N ALA A 261 8.08 11.19 24.44
CA ALA A 261 8.11 10.94 25.88
C ALA A 261 8.05 12.21 26.75
N HIS A 262 8.32 13.39 26.17
CA HIS A 262 8.29 14.66 26.90
C HIS A 262 7.07 15.50 26.49
N GLU A 263 6.43 16.21 27.43
CA GLU A 263 5.36 17.20 27.15
C GLU A 263 5.91 18.58 26.78
N ARG A 264 6.99 18.61 25.98
CA ARG A 264 7.67 19.85 25.59
C ARG A 264 8.06 19.80 24.12
N ARG A 265 8.18 20.98 23.49
CA ARG A 265 8.68 21.09 22.12
C ARG A 265 10.16 20.65 22.08
N GLN A 266 10.57 20.05 20.96
CA GLN A 266 11.96 19.60 20.77
C GLN A 266 12.94 20.78 20.91
N LYS A 267 12.58 21.96 20.41
CA LYS A 267 13.41 23.17 20.54
C LYS A 267 13.66 23.51 22.01
N ASP A 268 12.61 23.51 22.83
CA ASP A 268 12.71 23.79 24.26
C ASP A 268 13.62 22.77 24.95
N LEU A 269 13.49 21.48 24.60
CA LEU A 269 14.35 20.40 25.12
C LEU A 269 15.81 20.53 24.72
N VAL A 270 16.10 20.99 23.49
CA VAL A 270 17.47 21.16 22.99
C VAL A 270 18.14 22.41 23.58
N THR A 271 17.37 23.47 23.85
CA THR A 271 17.90 24.73 24.42
C THR A 271 17.98 24.74 25.95
N ASP A 272 17.34 23.77 26.62
CA ASP A 272 17.40 23.63 28.07
C ASP A 272 18.80 23.15 28.50
N LYS A 273 19.54 24.03 29.20
CA LYS A 273 20.90 23.75 29.68
C LYS A 273 20.96 22.54 30.62
N ALA A 274 19.89 22.24 31.36
CA ALA A 274 19.83 21.07 32.22
C ALA A 274 19.70 19.78 31.39
N MET A 275 19.02 19.84 30.24
CA MET A 275 18.85 18.72 29.31
C MET A 275 20.05 18.52 28.40
N GLU A 276 20.79 19.58 28.05
CA GLU A 276 21.93 19.53 27.12
C GLU A 276 23.02 18.54 27.55
N ALA A 277 23.25 18.39 28.87
CA ALA A 277 24.21 17.45 29.44
C ALA A 277 23.67 16.02 29.62
N THR A 278 22.37 15.79 29.40
CA THR A 278 21.75 14.46 29.53
C THR A 278 21.87 13.67 28.22
N PHE A 279 21.74 12.34 28.31
CA PHE A 279 21.65 11.47 27.12
C PHE A 279 20.56 11.93 26.13
N HIS A 280 19.42 12.39 26.66
CA HIS A 280 18.31 12.88 25.85
C HIS A 280 18.69 14.10 25.01
N GLY A 281 19.30 15.13 25.62
CA GLY A 281 19.73 16.34 24.92
C GLY A 281 20.80 16.05 23.87
N MET A 282 21.78 15.20 24.21
CA MET A 282 22.81 14.75 23.26
C MET A 282 22.23 14.02 22.06
N ALA A 283 21.29 13.08 22.28
CA ALA A 283 20.66 12.32 21.21
C ALA A 283 19.83 13.21 20.26
N LEU A 284 19.05 14.14 20.81
CA LEU A 284 18.25 15.09 20.03
C LEU A 284 19.14 16.02 19.18
N LYS A 285 20.18 16.60 19.80
CA LYS A 285 21.15 17.49 19.13
C LYS A 285 21.92 16.76 18.03
N LEU A 286 22.29 15.50 18.26
CA LEU A 286 22.99 14.68 17.27
C LEU A 286 22.09 14.34 16.08
N SER A 287 20.84 13.93 16.33
CA SER A 287 19.84 13.70 15.27
C SER A 287 19.60 14.95 14.44
N GLU A 288 19.54 16.13 15.08
CA GLU A 288 19.39 17.41 14.41
C GLU A 288 20.60 17.76 13.53
N LYS A 289 21.81 17.72 14.09
CA LYS A 289 23.05 18.03 13.35
C LYS A 289 23.26 17.11 12.14
N THR A 290 22.94 15.83 12.31
CA THR A 290 23.09 14.83 11.24
C THR A 290 21.86 14.73 10.33
N LYS A 291 20.80 15.52 10.60
CA LYS A 291 19.55 15.54 9.82
C LYS A 291 18.95 14.16 9.60
N THR A 292 18.99 13.27 10.61
CA THR A 292 18.57 11.87 10.44
C THR A 292 17.12 11.69 10.02
N ALA A 293 16.24 12.66 10.28
CA ALA A 293 14.85 12.65 9.78
C ALA A 293 14.74 12.71 8.24
N MET A 294 15.75 13.24 7.55
CA MET A 294 15.73 13.39 6.08
C MET A 294 16.15 12.11 5.34
N TRP A 295 17.01 11.29 5.96
CA TRP A 295 17.66 10.18 5.27
C TRP A 295 17.62 8.86 6.04
N GLY A 296 17.34 8.87 7.35
CA GLY A 296 17.36 7.67 8.20
C GLY A 296 16.35 6.59 7.78
N TRP A 297 15.29 6.97 7.06
CA TRP A 297 14.31 6.04 6.50
C TRP A 297 14.73 5.43 5.16
N ILE A 298 15.79 5.92 4.49
CA ILE A 298 16.22 5.42 3.16
C ILE A 298 16.53 3.92 3.22
N VAL A 299 17.10 3.45 4.33
CA VAL A 299 17.41 2.02 4.49
C VAL A 299 16.16 1.12 4.49
N ILE A 300 14.98 1.62 4.90
CA ILE A 300 13.69 0.92 4.80
C ILE A 300 13.27 0.72 3.33
N LEU A 301 13.63 1.65 2.45
CA LEU A 301 13.35 1.50 1.03
C LEU A 301 14.36 0.58 0.37
N VAL A 302 15.64 0.71 0.72
CA VAL A 302 16.73 -0.03 0.10
C VAL A 302 16.76 -1.51 0.54
N MET A 303 16.31 -1.83 1.75
CA MET A 303 16.36 -3.20 2.28
C MET A 303 15.66 -4.24 1.40
N ARG A 304 14.57 -3.86 0.72
CA ARG A 304 13.80 -4.78 -0.13
C ARG A 304 14.58 -5.20 -1.38
N PHE A 305 15.65 -4.48 -1.73
CA PHE A 305 16.56 -4.80 -2.84
C PHE A 305 17.67 -5.79 -2.45
N LEU A 306 17.77 -6.19 -1.18
CA LEU A 306 18.68 -7.25 -0.73
C LEU A 306 18.37 -8.58 -1.40
N MET A 307 17.10 -8.85 -1.70
CA MET A 307 16.69 -10.03 -2.43
C MET A 307 17.39 -10.09 -3.81
N PRO A 308 17.85 -11.27 -4.27
CA PRO A 308 18.57 -11.39 -5.54
C PRO A 308 17.74 -10.92 -6.74
N SER A 309 18.42 -10.42 -7.77
CA SER A 309 17.79 -10.23 -9.08
C SER A 309 17.40 -11.58 -9.68
N GLY A 310 16.16 -11.69 -10.15
CA GLY A 310 15.60 -12.95 -10.65
C GLY A 310 14.93 -13.81 -9.57
N SER A 311 15.19 -13.53 -8.28
CA SER A 311 14.49 -14.21 -7.19
C SER A 311 13.06 -13.70 -7.04
N GLY A 312 12.13 -14.61 -6.81
CA GLY A 312 10.72 -14.29 -6.72
C GLY A 312 9.82 -15.49 -6.51
N VAL A 313 8.56 -15.30 -6.85
CA VAL A 313 7.49 -16.28 -6.75
C VAL A 313 6.72 -16.33 -8.06
N GLN A 314 6.47 -17.53 -8.56
CA GLN A 314 5.57 -17.80 -9.68
C GLN A 314 4.29 -18.42 -9.13
N ALA A 315 3.15 -17.74 -9.29
CA ALA A 315 1.84 -18.31 -9.04
C ALA A 315 1.27 -18.84 -10.36
N SER A 316 0.90 -20.11 -10.39
CA SER A 316 0.25 -20.78 -11.50
C SER A 316 -1.18 -21.12 -11.13
N PHE A 317 -2.13 -20.75 -11.98
CA PHE A 317 -3.55 -21.02 -11.80
C PHE A 317 -4.07 -21.93 -12.91
N LYS A 318 -4.83 -22.96 -12.54
CA LYS A 318 -5.42 -23.94 -13.46
C LYS A 318 -6.86 -24.25 -13.08
N ALA A 319 -7.69 -24.62 -14.07
CA ALA A 319 -9.07 -25.03 -13.83
C ALA A 319 -9.17 -26.45 -13.25
N SER A 320 -8.22 -27.33 -13.57
CA SER A 320 -8.20 -28.73 -13.12
C SER A 320 -7.09 -28.98 -12.09
N LYS A 321 -7.38 -29.89 -11.15
CA LYS A 321 -6.43 -30.31 -10.12
C LYS A 321 -5.32 -31.14 -10.74
N VAL A 322 -4.07 -30.79 -10.43
CA VAL A 322 -2.87 -31.53 -10.82
C VAL A 322 -2.09 -31.91 -9.57
N LYS A 323 -1.33 -33.01 -9.65
CA LYS A 323 -0.39 -33.40 -8.59
C LYS A 323 0.62 -32.26 -8.36
N GLY A 324 0.71 -31.78 -7.13
CA GLY A 324 1.58 -30.66 -6.75
C GLY A 324 0.88 -29.33 -6.50
N ASP A 325 -0.44 -29.23 -6.73
CA ASP A 325 -1.19 -28.01 -6.39
C ASP A 325 -1.25 -27.78 -4.87
N HIS A 326 -1.07 -26.52 -4.46
CA HIS A 326 -1.03 -26.12 -3.05
C HIS A 326 -2.40 -25.81 -2.46
N GLY A 327 -3.41 -25.53 -3.28
CA GLY A 327 -4.75 -25.29 -2.77
C GLY A 327 -5.77 -24.89 -3.84
N LEU A 328 -7.03 -24.91 -3.43
CA LEU A 328 -8.16 -24.38 -4.20
C LEU A 328 -8.38 -22.92 -3.81
N VAL A 329 -8.40 -22.04 -4.80
CA VAL A 329 -8.72 -20.62 -4.66
C VAL A 329 -10.13 -20.38 -5.17
N MET A 330 -10.97 -19.74 -4.35
CA MET A 330 -12.35 -19.41 -4.67
C MET A 330 -12.51 -17.88 -4.73
N PRO A 331 -12.35 -17.23 -5.90
CA PRO A 331 -12.34 -15.77 -5.99
C PRO A 331 -13.67 -15.11 -5.64
N SER A 332 -14.79 -15.66 -6.13
CA SER A 332 -16.14 -15.19 -5.81
C SER A 332 -16.41 -15.22 -4.31
N TRP A 333 -16.01 -16.30 -3.65
CA TRP A 333 -16.08 -16.44 -2.20
C TRP A 333 -15.23 -15.40 -1.46
N LEU A 334 -14.03 -15.10 -1.95
CA LEU A 334 -13.15 -14.09 -1.35
C LEU A 334 -13.75 -12.68 -1.48
N VAL A 335 -14.31 -12.34 -2.65
CA VAL A 335 -15.01 -11.06 -2.86
C VAL A 335 -16.21 -10.96 -1.93
N GLY A 336 -17.07 -11.98 -1.88
CA GLY A 336 -18.23 -12.00 -0.99
C GLY A 336 -17.89 -11.88 0.49
N ARG A 337 -16.83 -12.55 0.94
CA ARG A 337 -16.32 -12.39 2.32
C ARG A 337 -15.79 -11.00 2.57
N THR A 338 -15.12 -10.39 1.61
CA THR A 338 -14.64 -9.01 1.74
C THR A 338 -15.81 -8.05 1.96
N LEU A 339 -16.87 -8.17 1.18
CA LEU A 339 -18.07 -7.32 1.32
C LEU A 339 -18.75 -7.51 2.68
N ARG A 340 -18.82 -8.76 3.18
CA ARG A 340 -19.33 -9.06 4.52
C ARG A 340 -18.43 -8.49 5.61
N LEU A 341 -17.11 -8.55 5.45
CA LEU A 341 -16.16 -7.96 6.39
C LEU A 341 -16.29 -6.44 6.42
N ILE A 342 -16.45 -5.79 5.26
CA ILE A 342 -16.77 -4.35 5.18
C ILE A 342 -18.05 -4.05 5.97
N ALA A 343 -19.10 -4.84 5.77
CA ALA A 343 -20.34 -4.68 6.51
C ALA A 343 -20.16 -4.85 8.03
N VAL A 344 -19.40 -5.87 8.47
CA VAL A 344 -19.10 -6.07 9.89
C VAL A 344 -18.30 -4.92 10.47
N VAL A 345 -17.27 -4.42 9.77
CA VAL A 345 -16.45 -3.29 10.23
C VAL A 345 -17.30 -2.03 10.41
N LEU A 346 -18.17 -1.72 9.44
CA LEU A 346 -19.03 -0.53 9.48
C LEU A 346 -20.16 -0.67 10.51
N ALA A 347 -20.78 -1.85 10.63
CA ALA A 347 -21.80 -2.11 11.65
C ALA A 347 -21.19 -2.05 13.06
N ALA A 348 -20.02 -2.65 13.27
CA ALA A 348 -19.29 -2.54 14.54
C ALA A 348 -18.92 -1.08 14.83
N GLY A 349 -18.50 -0.33 13.80
CA GLY A 349 -18.27 1.11 13.91
C GLY A 349 -19.50 1.88 14.40
N GLY A 350 -20.67 1.65 13.81
CA GLY A 350 -21.92 2.28 14.24
C GLY A 350 -22.41 1.85 15.63
N LEU A 351 -22.17 0.60 16.03
CA LEU A 351 -22.49 0.13 17.38
C LEU A 351 -21.60 0.79 18.45
N LEU A 352 -20.38 1.15 18.08
CA LEU A 352 -19.40 1.72 19.00
C LEU A 352 -19.46 3.26 19.03
N ASP A 353 -19.82 3.92 17.93
CA ASP A 353 -19.86 5.37 17.78
C ASP A 353 -21.27 5.96 17.97
N PRO A 354 -21.76 6.27 19.18
CA PRO A 354 -23.14 6.72 19.39
C PRO A 354 -23.50 8.02 18.66
N GLU A 355 -22.52 8.79 18.18
CA GLU A 355 -22.71 10.08 17.51
C GLU A 355 -22.70 9.97 15.96
N PHE A 356 -22.60 8.75 15.41
CA PHE A 356 -22.58 8.56 13.95
C PHE A 356 -23.84 9.11 13.26
N GLU A 357 -24.97 9.13 13.97
CA GLU A 357 -26.27 9.58 13.45
C GLU A 357 -26.34 11.09 13.19
N GLU A 358 -25.55 11.87 13.92
CA GLU A 358 -25.49 13.34 13.89
C GLU A 358 -24.51 13.87 12.81
N SER A 359 -23.81 12.98 12.12
CA SER A 359 -22.79 13.37 11.14
C SER A 359 -23.38 14.03 9.89
N GLU A 360 -23.28 15.36 9.81
CA GLU A 360 -23.69 16.12 8.61
C GLU A 360 -22.81 15.86 7.37
N HIS A 361 -21.61 15.30 7.57
CA HIS A 361 -20.63 15.08 6.50
C HIS A 361 -20.86 13.78 5.72
N ALA A 362 -21.59 12.83 6.29
CA ALA A 362 -21.83 11.51 5.71
C ALA A 362 -23.28 11.35 5.21
N LYS A 363 -23.81 12.37 4.52
CA LYS A 363 -25.24 12.45 4.14
C LYS A 363 -25.78 11.25 3.35
N MET A 364 -24.94 10.55 2.60
CA MET A 364 -25.36 9.39 1.79
C MET A 364 -25.18 8.05 2.49
N PHE A 365 -24.36 7.96 3.55
CA PHE A 365 -24.06 6.72 4.27
C PHE A 365 -23.45 7.04 5.63
N LYS A 366 -24.29 7.19 6.67
CA LYS A 366 -23.89 7.77 7.97
C LYS A 366 -22.94 6.88 8.74
N LEU A 367 -23.10 5.55 8.68
CA LEU A 367 -22.20 4.57 9.30
C LEU A 367 -20.73 4.74 8.90
N ALA A 368 -20.46 5.35 7.75
CA ALA A 368 -19.11 5.61 7.29
C ALA A 368 -18.38 6.66 8.16
N SER A 369 -19.10 7.47 8.93
CA SER A 369 -18.51 8.43 9.88
C SER A 369 -17.70 7.74 10.99
N SER A 370 -18.00 6.48 11.31
CA SER A 370 -17.20 5.66 12.23
C SER A 370 -15.76 5.42 11.79
N LEU A 371 -15.44 5.62 10.50
CA LEU A 371 -14.08 5.58 9.95
C LEU A 371 -13.28 6.87 10.23
N ARG A 372 -13.93 7.87 10.83
CA ARG A 372 -13.38 9.20 11.10
C ARG A 372 -13.53 9.62 12.56
N HIS A 373 -14.62 9.25 13.22
CA HIS A 373 -14.87 9.62 14.61
C HIS A 373 -13.95 8.86 15.57
N LYS A 374 -13.24 9.62 16.41
CA LYS A 374 -12.32 9.07 17.42
C LYS A 374 -13.12 8.72 18.68
N PRO A 375 -12.73 7.68 19.44
CA PRO A 375 -11.55 6.84 19.24
C PRO A 375 -11.75 5.68 18.23
N PHE A 376 -12.96 5.45 17.74
CA PHE A 376 -13.32 4.26 16.95
C PHE A 376 -12.58 4.15 15.62
N ALA A 377 -12.33 5.29 14.96
CA ALA A 377 -11.55 5.39 13.74
C ALA A 377 -10.19 4.69 13.83
N TYR A 378 -9.56 4.67 15.02
CA TYR A 378 -8.27 4.01 15.23
C TYR A 378 -8.30 2.49 15.03
N PHE A 379 -9.49 1.88 15.08
CA PHE A 379 -9.70 0.45 14.86
C PHE A 379 -10.43 0.18 13.53
N THR A 380 -11.47 0.95 13.24
CA THR A 380 -12.32 0.74 12.06
C THR A 380 -11.59 1.10 10.76
N ALA A 381 -10.77 2.17 10.74
CA ALA A 381 -10.05 2.57 9.53
C ALA A 381 -8.96 1.56 9.11
N PRO A 382 -8.09 1.06 10.01
CA PRO A 382 -7.16 -0.02 9.65
C PRO A 382 -7.87 -1.31 9.23
N ALA A 383 -8.96 -1.69 9.91
CA ALA A 383 -9.72 -2.88 9.57
C ALA A 383 -10.36 -2.76 8.17
N PHE A 384 -11.01 -1.62 7.89
CA PHE A 384 -11.55 -1.34 6.56
C PHE A 384 -10.44 -1.35 5.52
N PHE A 385 -9.30 -0.72 5.76
CA PHE A 385 -8.18 -0.73 4.83
C PHE A 385 -7.64 -2.14 4.54
N GLY A 386 -7.58 -3.00 5.57
CA GLY A 386 -7.28 -4.42 5.39
C GLY A 386 -8.30 -5.14 4.51
N THR A 387 -9.60 -4.85 4.66
CA THR A 387 -10.64 -5.40 3.77
C THR A 387 -10.48 -4.90 2.33
N VAL A 388 -10.09 -3.65 2.11
CA VAL A 388 -9.79 -3.12 0.77
C VAL A 388 -8.65 -3.90 0.11
N ALA A 389 -7.59 -4.22 0.86
CA ALA A 389 -6.48 -5.03 0.36
C ALA A 389 -6.93 -6.43 -0.08
N LEU A 390 -7.76 -7.10 0.74
CA LEU A 390 -8.33 -8.40 0.41
C LEU A 390 -9.27 -8.35 -0.80
N GLY A 391 -10.08 -7.29 -0.90
CA GLY A 391 -10.98 -7.05 -2.03
C GLY A 391 -10.23 -6.90 -3.35
N ALA A 392 -9.16 -6.10 -3.36
CA ALA A 392 -8.31 -5.93 -4.54
C ALA A 392 -7.72 -7.27 -5.02
N ALA A 393 -7.27 -8.13 -4.10
CA ALA A 393 -6.84 -9.49 -4.43
C ALA A 393 -7.99 -10.34 -5.00
N GLY A 394 -9.18 -10.30 -4.38
CA GLY A 394 -10.37 -11.00 -4.86
C GLY A 394 -10.79 -10.59 -6.27
N PHE A 395 -10.79 -9.28 -6.58
CA PHE A 395 -11.10 -8.78 -7.93
C PHE A 395 -10.08 -9.27 -8.96
N GLY A 396 -8.78 -9.18 -8.64
CA GLY A 396 -7.72 -9.68 -9.53
C GLY A 396 -7.82 -11.19 -9.79
N LEU A 397 -8.05 -11.99 -8.75
CA LEU A 397 -8.23 -13.44 -8.87
C LEU A 397 -9.48 -13.81 -9.66
N THR A 398 -10.55 -13.01 -9.60
CA THR A 398 -11.77 -13.23 -10.39
C THR A 398 -11.50 -13.01 -11.88
N VAL A 399 -10.70 -12.00 -12.23
CA VAL A 399 -10.28 -11.78 -13.63
C VAL A 399 -9.48 -12.98 -14.15
N ILE A 400 -8.57 -13.54 -13.32
CA ILE A 400 -7.80 -14.74 -13.67
C ILE A 400 -8.72 -15.95 -13.87
N ALA A 401 -9.65 -16.20 -12.95
CA ALA A 401 -10.60 -17.31 -13.04
C ALA A 401 -11.47 -17.20 -14.31
N LYS A 402 -12.00 -16.02 -14.62
CA LYS A 402 -12.78 -15.82 -15.85
C LYS A 402 -11.94 -15.96 -17.13
N ARG A 403 -10.65 -15.64 -17.10
CA ARG A 403 -9.73 -15.96 -18.20
C ARG A 403 -9.57 -17.45 -18.41
N LEU A 404 -9.45 -18.23 -17.33
CA LEU A 404 -9.33 -19.69 -17.41
C LEU A 404 -10.61 -20.34 -17.94
N GLU A 405 -11.78 -19.82 -17.55
CA GLU A 405 -13.08 -20.32 -18.00
C GLU A 405 -13.36 -19.99 -19.48
N THR A 406 -13.11 -18.75 -19.91
CA THR A 406 -13.54 -18.26 -21.23
C THR A 406 -12.46 -18.32 -22.30
N GLY A 407 -11.21 -18.62 -21.94
CA GLY A 407 -10.08 -18.56 -22.86
C GLY A 407 -9.62 -17.13 -23.22
N LYS A 408 -10.28 -16.07 -22.74
CA LYS A 408 -10.01 -14.67 -23.12
C LYS A 408 -9.94 -13.75 -21.90
N PHE A 409 -9.05 -12.74 -21.96
CA PHE A 409 -9.02 -11.69 -20.95
C PHE A 409 -10.09 -10.65 -21.28
N SER A 410 -11.11 -10.54 -20.42
CA SER A 410 -12.10 -9.48 -20.55
C SER A 410 -11.49 -8.16 -20.07
N VAL A 411 -11.20 -7.27 -21.02
CA VAL A 411 -10.70 -5.91 -20.72
C VAL A 411 -11.71 -5.16 -19.86
N GLY A 412 -13.02 -5.31 -20.14
CA GLY A 412 -14.08 -4.69 -19.35
C GLY A 412 -14.04 -5.12 -17.89
N LEU A 413 -13.92 -6.42 -17.63
CA LEU A 413 -13.85 -6.96 -16.26
C LEU A 413 -12.58 -6.50 -15.52
N MET A 414 -11.45 -6.46 -16.22
CA MET A 414 -10.20 -5.96 -15.66
C MET A 414 -10.28 -4.47 -15.30
N LEU A 415 -10.87 -3.64 -16.17
CA LEU A 415 -11.08 -2.23 -15.89
C LEU A 415 -12.03 -2.04 -14.70
N SER A 416 -13.12 -2.81 -14.63
CA SER A 416 -14.02 -2.80 -13.48
C SER A 416 -13.30 -3.20 -12.18
N ALA A 417 -12.44 -4.23 -12.20
CA ALA A 417 -11.62 -4.61 -11.04
C ALA A 417 -10.70 -3.47 -10.57
N ILE A 418 -10.05 -2.77 -11.51
CA ILE A 418 -9.15 -1.65 -11.21
C ILE A 418 -9.94 -0.47 -10.63
N VAL A 419 -11.04 -0.08 -11.28
CA VAL A 419 -11.92 1.00 -10.81
C VAL A 419 -12.46 0.68 -9.42
N MET A 420 -12.90 -0.55 -9.19
CA MET A 420 -13.39 -0.99 -7.89
C MET A 420 -12.30 -0.93 -6.82
N SER A 421 -11.11 -1.45 -7.10
CA SER A 421 -9.99 -1.41 -6.15
C SER A 421 -9.59 0.04 -5.82
N PHE A 422 -9.56 0.90 -6.83
CA PHE A 422 -9.26 2.32 -6.67
C PHE A 422 -10.37 3.06 -5.90
N ALA A 423 -11.64 2.77 -6.18
CA ALA A 423 -12.77 3.39 -5.48
C ALA A 423 -12.84 2.98 -4.01
N HIS A 424 -12.56 1.71 -3.69
CA HIS A 424 -12.42 1.23 -2.31
C HIS A 424 -11.25 1.90 -1.59
N LEU A 425 -10.11 2.09 -2.25
CA LEU A 425 -9.00 2.83 -1.65
C LEU A 425 -9.36 4.31 -1.47
N GLY A 426 -9.98 4.92 -2.47
CA GLY A 426 -10.38 6.32 -2.45
C GLY A 426 -11.48 6.62 -1.42
N SER A 427 -12.35 5.67 -1.08
CA SER A 427 -13.34 5.85 -0.02
C SER A 427 -12.70 6.05 1.35
N MET A 428 -11.44 5.61 1.55
CA MET A 428 -10.67 5.92 2.77
C MET A 428 -10.42 7.41 2.98
N THR A 429 -10.59 8.25 1.95
CA THR A 429 -10.56 9.71 2.11
C THR A 429 -11.62 10.23 3.09
N ILE A 430 -12.64 9.42 3.40
CA ILE A 430 -13.59 9.73 4.47
C ILE A 430 -12.95 9.92 5.85
N ALA A 431 -11.80 9.28 6.09
CA ALA A 431 -11.02 9.47 7.31
C ALA A 431 -10.51 10.91 7.47
N ILE A 432 -10.48 11.70 6.39
CA ILE A 432 -10.06 13.10 6.39
C ILE A 432 -11.28 13.99 6.66
N ARG A 433 -11.19 14.83 7.71
CA ARG A 433 -12.31 15.64 8.17
C ARG A 433 -12.76 16.70 7.16
N GLN A 434 -11.81 17.31 6.47
CA GLN A 434 -12.00 18.44 5.56
C GLN A 434 -12.52 18.02 4.17
N GLN A 435 -12.67 16.71 3.89
CA GLN A 435 -12.97 16.22 2.55
C GLN A 435 -14.48 16.29 2.25
N SER A 436 -14.86 17.13 1.28
CA SER A 436 -16.24 17.22 0.76
C SER A 436 -16.51 16.32 -0.44
N PHE A 437 -15.47 15.78 -1.10
CA PHE A 437 -15.59 15.00 -2.34
C PHE A 437 -15.63 13.47 -2.15
N THR A 438 -15.78 12.98 -0.91
CA THR A 438 -15.87 11.54 -0.63
C THR A 438 -16.98 10.84 -1.41
N TRP A 439 -18.06 11.58 -1.73
CA TRP A 439 -19.16 11.09 -2.56
C TRP A 439 -18.73 10.67 -3.97
N VAL A 440 -17.65 11.23 -4.52
CA VAL A 440 -17.12 10.85 -5.84
C VAL A 440 -16.62 9.41 -5.80
N PHE A 441 -15.86 9.04 -4.78
CA PHE A 441 -15.38 7.67 -4.61
C PHE A 441 -16.51 6.70 -4.28
N LEU A 442 -17.53 7.14 -3.52
CA LEU A 442 -18.74 6.36 -3.29
C LEU A 442 -19.52 6.13 -4.59
N ALA A 443 -19.71 7.15 -5.42
CA ALA A 443 -20.38 7.03 -6.70
C ALA A 443 -19.61 6.09 -7.64
N LEU A 444 -18.28 6.24 -7.73
CA LEU A 444 -17.42 5.33 -8.49
C LEU A 444 -17.49 3.90 -7.97
N LEU A 445 -17.55 3.71 -6.66
CA LEU A 445 -17.70 2.40 -6.03
C LEU A 445 -19.03 1.75 -6.41
N VAL A 446 -20.14 2.49 -6.32
CA VAL A 446 -21.47 1.99 -6.65
C VAL A 446 -21.58 1.66 -8.14
N LEU A 447 -21.19 2.58 -9.02
CA LEU A 447 -21.21 2.36 -10.46
C LEU A 447 -20.28 1.22 -10.88
N GLY A 448 -19.08 1.17 -10.30
CA GLY A 448 -18.13 0.09 -10.49
C GLY A 448 -18.68 -1.26 -10.02
N TYR A 449 -19.39 -1.29 -8.90
CA TYR A 449 -19.99 -2.50 -8.34
C TYR A 449 -21.14 -3.01 -9.18
N VAL A 450 -22.03 -2.12 -9.63
CA VAL A 450 -23.11 -2.46 -10.56
C VAL A 450 -22.53 -3.03 -11.85
N ALA A 451 -21.52 -2.35 -12.43
CA ALA A 451 -20.84 -2.85 -13.63
C ALA A 451 -20.18 -4.21 -13.39
N TRP A 452 -19.53 -4.40 -12.24
CA TRP A 452 -18.90 -5.66 -11.83
C TRP A 452 -19.89 -6.82 -11.77
N VAL A 453 -20.99 -6.65 -11.03
CA VAL A 453 -22.02 -7.67 -10.87
C VAL A 453 -22.68 -7.99 -12.22
N MET A 454 -23.07 -6.96 -12.98
CA MET A 454 -23.71 -7.15 -14.29
C MET A 454 -22.78 -7.85 -15.29
N GLN A 455 -21.51 -7.45 -15.37
CA GLN A 455 -20.56 -8.11 -16.26
C GLN A 455 -20.37 -9.58 -15.90
N LEU A 456 -20.20 -9.92 -14.62
CA LEU A 456 -20.08 -11.31 -14.19
C LEU A 456 -21.32 -12.12 -14.53
N SER A 457 -22.52 -11.58 -14.30
CA SER A 457 -23.78 -12.26 -14.63
C SER A 457 -24.07 -12.36 -16.13
N LEU A 458 -23.51 -11.49 -16.97
CA LEU A 458 -23.64 -11.57 -18.43
C LEU A 458 -22.59 -12.49 -19.07
N MET A 459 -21.42 -12.62 -18.43
CA MET A 459 -20.32 -13.47 -18.93
C MET A 459 -20.48 -14.94 -18.55
N ASP A 460 -21.20 -15.23 -17.47
CA ASP A 460 -21.39 -16.60 -16.99
C ASP A 460 -22.59 -17.28 -17.67
N SER A 461 -22.40 -18.51 -18.13
CA SER A 461 -23.46 -19.33 -18.73
C SER A 461 -24.62 -19.63 -17.76
N GLN A 462 -24.34 -19.67 -16.45
CA GLN A 462 -25.35 -19.84 -15.39
C GLN A 462 -25.83 -18.50 -14.82
N GLY A 463 -25.34 -17.40 -15.36
CA GLY A 463 -25.67 -16.06 -14.92
C GLY A 463 -27.16 -15.77 -15.08
N LYS A 464 -27.73 -15.10 -14.07
CA LYS A 464 -29.14 -14.64 -14.07
C LYS A 464 -29.15 -13.11 -14.18
N PRO A 465 -28.99 -12.55 -15.39
CA PRO A 465 -28.81 -11.10 -15.56
C PRO A 465 -29.99 -10.28 -15.05
N ILE A 466 -31.22 -10.83 -15.09
CA ILE A 466 -32.41 -10.17 -14.52
C ILE A 466 -32.29 -10.09 -13.00
N VAL A 467 -31.89 -11.17 -12.32
CA VAL A 467 -31.70 -11.19 -10.85
C VAL A 467 -30.58 -10.22 -10.46
N ALA A 468 -29.49 -10.19 -11.22
CA ALA A 468 -28.41 -9.23 -11.04
C ALA A 468 -28.87 -7.78 -11.23
N GLY A 469 -29.69 -7.52 -12.25
CA GLY A 469 -30.28 -6.20 -12.49
C GLY A 469 -31.18 -5.75 -11.34
N VAL A 470 -32.05 -6.63 -10.85
CA VAL A 470 -32.92 -6.35 -9.68
C VAL A 470 -32.08 -6.11 -8.43
N TYR A 471 -31.06 -6.92 -8.18
CA TYR A 471 -30.14 -6.75 -7.06
C TYR A 471 -29.42 -5.40 -7.11
N CYS A 472 -28.86 -5.02 -8.27
CA CYS A 472 -28.21 -3.74 -8.46
C CYS A 472 -29.19 -2.56 -8.29
N ALA A 473 -30.38 -2.66 -8.87
CA ALA A 473 -31.43 -1.65 -8.75
C ALA A 473 -31.88 -1.47 -7.29
N ALA A 474 -32.01 -2.57 -6.54
CA ALA A 474 -32.33 -2.53 -5.12
C ALA A 474 -31.25 -1.81 -4.31
N GLY A 475 -29.96 -2.10 -4.55
CA GLY A 475 -28.86 -1.42 -3.88
C GLY A 475 -28.80 0.08 -4.16
N VAL A 476 -28.96 0.47 -5.43
CA VAL A 476 -29.04 1.88 -5.83
C VAL A 476 -30.27 2.54 -5.22
N GLY A 477 -31.41 1.85 -5.18
CA GLY A 477 -32.64 2.32 -4.54
C GLY A 477 -32.48 2.56 -3.05
N VAL A 478 -31.79 1.67 -2.33
CA VAL A 478 -31.48 1.84 -0.90
C VAL A 478 -30.58 3.05 -0.68
N LEU A 479 -29.53 3.24 -1.50
CA LEU A 479 -28.64 4.41 -1.39
C LEU A 479 -29.37 5.72 -1.70
N ALA A 480 -30.22 5.71 -2.73
CA ALA A 480 -31.06 6.86 -3.06
C ALA A 480 -32.01 7.18 -1.90
N ALA A 481 -32.71 6.16 -1.37
CA ALA A 481 -33.58 6.32 -0.21
C ALA A 481 -32.81 6.87 0.99
N ASN A 482 -31.59 6.38 1.23
CA ASN A 482 -30.73 6.87 2.31
C ASN A 482 -30.37 8.35 2.13
N HIS A 483 -30.05 8.76 0.91
CA HIS A 483 -29.75 10.15 0.58
C HIS A 483 -30.95 11.09 0.80
N TRP A 484 -32.15 10.68 0.40
CA TRP A 484 -33.35 11.54 0.46
C TRP A 484 -34.04 11.52 1.83
N LEU A 485 -34.06 10.37 2.51
CA LEU A 485 -34.77 10.19 3.78
C LEU A 485 -33.86 10.43 4.99
N GLY A 486 -32.53 10.25 4.85
CA GLY A 486 -31.56 10.49 5.91
C GLY A 486 -31.67 9.57 7.14
N HIS A 487 -32.45 8.48 7.05
CA HIS A 487 -32.64 7.52 8.14
C HIS A 487 -31.48 6.53 8.23
N TRP A 488 -30.79 6.51 9.36
CA TRP A 488 -29.63 5.64 9.62
C TRP A 488 -29.93 4.14 9.47
N SER A 489 -31.17 3.70 9.68
CA SER A 489 -31.55 2.28 9.55
C SER A 489 -31.37 1.76 8.12
N LEU A 490 -31.42 2.65 7.12
CA LEU A 490 -31.16 2.31 5.72
C LEU A 490 -29.69 1.98 5.46
N ASP A 491 -28.76 2.49 6.28
CA ASP A 491 -27.35 2.08 6.21
C ASP A 491 -27.22 0.58 6.50
N TYR A 492 -27.93 0.06 7.50
CA TYR A 492 -27.94 -1.37 7.82
C TYR A 492 -28.61 -2.20 6.73
N VAL A 493 -29.66 -1.68 6.09
CA VAL A 493 -30.26 -2.33 4.91
C VAL A 493 -29.25 -2.40 3.76
N PHE A 494 -28.47 -1.34 3.55
CA PHE A 494 -27.38 -1.34 2.56
C PHE A 494 -26.28 -2.36 2.90
N LEU A 495 -25.90 -2.47 4.17
CA LEU A 495 -24.95 -3.48 4.62
C LEU A 495 -25.47 -4.91 4.43
N LEU A 496 -26.75 -5.16 4.71
CA LEU A 496 -27.40 -6.44 4.42
C LEU A 496 -27.38 -6.73 2.91
N TRP A 497 -27.66 -5.73 2.07
CA TRP A 497 -27.59 -5.88 0.62
C TRP A 497 -26.18 -6.29 0.13
N LEU A 498 -25.11 -5.72 0.69
CA LEU A 498 -23.73 -6.15 0.39
C LEU A 498 -23.51 -7.63 0.73
N CYS A 499 -24.09 -8.12 1.84
CA CYS A 499 -23.96 -9.52 2.27
C CYS A 499 -24.62 -10.53 1.33
N LEU A 500 -25.58 -10.09 0.50
CA LEU A 500 -26.30 -10.93 -0.47
C LEU A 500 -25.52 -11.18 -1.77
N TYR A 501 -24.31 -10.63 -1.94
CA TYR A 501 -23.50 -10.75 -3.16
C TYR A 501 -23.42 -12.19 -3.71
N ASN A 502 -23.09 -13.17 -2.85
CA ASN A 502 -22.96 -14.58 -3.26
C ASN A 502 -24.28 -15.24 -3.71
N LEU A 503 -25.44 -14.64 -3.42
CA LEU A 503 -26.74 -15.16 -3.90
C LEU A 503 -27.02 -14.76 -5.35
N VAL A 504 -26.32 -13.74 -5.84
CA VAL A 504 -26.61 -13.08 -7.12
C VAL A 504 -25.49 -13.31 -8.12
N VAL A 505 -24.25 -13.15 -7.67
CA VAL A 505 -23.09 -13.48 -8.51
C VAL A 505 -22.88 -14.98 -8.44
N PRO A 506 -22.90 -15.69 -9.58
CA PRO A 506 -22.71 -17.13 -9.60
C PRO A 506 -21.36 -17.49 -8.98
N GLU A 507 -21.33 -18.58 -8.21
CA GLU A 507 -20.08 -19.14 -7.71
C GLU A 507 -19.29 -19.66 -8.92
N GLY A 508 -18.40 -18.82 -9.44
CA GLY A 508 -17.50 -19.21 -10.52
C GLY A 508 -16.65 -20.42 -10.12
N PRO A 509 -16.15 -21.20 -11.11
CA PRO A 509 -15.34 -22.37 -10.83
C PRO A 509 -14.11 -21.96 -10.02
N GLY A 510 -13.82 -22.73 -8.96
CA GLY A 510 -12.57 -22.58 -8.23
C GLY A 510 -11.38 -22.86 -9.13
N MET A 511 -10.24 -22.24 -8.82
CA MET A 511 -9.00 -22.46 -9.54
C MET A 511 -7.94 -23.05 -8.61
N TYR A 512 -7.21 -24.04 -9.09
CA TYR A 512 -6.11 -24.63 -8.36
C TYR A 512 -4.86 -23.77 -8.53
N MET A 513 -4.21 -23.49 -7.41
CA MET A 513 -2.99 -22.68 -7.37
C MET A 513 -1.78 -23.55 -7.05
N THR A 514 -0.79 -23.51 -7.94
CA THR A 514 0.57 -23.95 -7.65
C THR A 514 1.42 -22.72 -7.42
N VAL A 515 2.35 -22.76 -6.47
CA VAL A 515 3.27 -21.66 -6.22
C VAL A 515 4.69 -22.19 -6.30
N GLU A 516 5.50 -21.64 -7.18
CA GLU A 516 6.85 -22.10 -7.45
C GLU A 516 7.85 -20.99 -7.12
N LYS A 517 9.03 -21.40 -6.68
CA LYS A 517 10.14 -20.47 -6.44
C LYS A 517 10.74 -20.08 -7.80
N LEU A 518 10.91 -18.79 -8.01
CA LEU A 518 11.75 -18.29 -9.11
C LEU A 518 13.18 -18.18 -8.60
N GLU A 519 14.08 -18.91 -9.23
CA GLU A 519 15.51 -18.88 -8.93
C GLU A 519 16.18 -17.71 -9.66
N GLY A 520 16.84 -16.84 -8.90
CA GLY A 520 17.88 -15.98 -9.47
C GLY A 520 19.16 -16.78 -9.68
N GLU A 521 20.05 -16.33 -10.58
CA GLU A 521 21.38 -16.93 -10.80
C GLU A 521 22.18 -17.11 -9.49
N ASP A 522 21.91 -16.28 -8.47
CA ASP A 522 22.52 -16.32 -7.14
C ASP A 522 21.81 -17.21 -6.11
N ASP A 523 20.61 -17.73 -6.38
CA ASP A 523 19.80 -18.49 -5.39
C ASP A 523 20.34 -19.91 -5.14
N ASN A 524 21.06 -20.48 -6.11
CA ASN A 524 21.58 -21.85 -6.08
C ASN A 524 22.77 -22.05 -5.13
N HIS A 525 23.14 -21.02 -4.36
CA HIS A 525 24.30 -21.04 -3.49
C HIS A 525 23.99 -20.56 -2.07
N ALA A 526 22.76 -20.16 -1.75
CA ALA A 526 22.46 -19.60 -0.43
C ALA A 526 22.29 -20.66 0.68
N TYR A 527 22.03 -21.92 0.34
CA TYR A 527 21.65 -22.93 1.34
C TYR A 527 22.45 -24.24 1.33
N ASP A 528 23.36 -24.45 0.37
CA ASP A 528 24.15 -25.71 0.25
C ASP A 528 25.14 -25.99 1.39
N SER A 529 25.26 -25.10 2.39
CA SER A 529 26.28 -25.25 3.46
C SER A 529 25.75 -25.89 4.74
N LEU A 530 24.52 -26.40 4.76
CA LEU A 530 23.98 -27.14 5.90
C LEU A 530 23.78 -28.64 5.65
N GLU A 531 23.91 -29.11 4.41
CA GLU A 531 23.82 -30.54 4.09
C GLU A 531 25.19 -31.24 4.02
N GLU A 532 26.30 -30.51 4.16
CA GLU A 532 27.65 -31.12 4.24
C GLU A 532 28.11 -31.45 5.67
N VAL A 533 27.21 -31.36 6.67
CA VAL A 533 27.48 -31.81 8.04
C VAL A 533 26.33 -32.71 8.52
N SER A 534 26.17 -33.87 7.88
CA SER A 534 25.47 -35.03 8.44
C SER A 534 26.13 -36.32 7.99
#